data_AF-A0AAD3TGV2-F1
#
_entry.id   AF-A0AAD3TGV2-F1
#
_cell.length_a   1.000
_cell.length_b   1.000
_cell.length_c   1.000
_cell.angle_alpha   90.00
_cell.angle_beta   90.00
_cell.angle_gamma   90.00
#
_symmetry.space_group_name_H-M   'P 1'
#
loop_
_entity.id
_entity.type
_entity.pdbx_description
1 polymer ?
#
loop_
_entity_poly.entity_id
_entity_poly.type
_entity_poly.pdbx_seq_one_letter_code
_entity_poly.pdbx_strand_id
1 'polypeptide(L)'
;MGFPVGYTEVFLPKLILNLLSILGFIRKILLTVFRRTGLSDFLEPDIVWPERSSSVPESQSVSAMLIQEMLPVVKFSDVLASEGGGGVEPPEICAVCLYDFEGDEEIRRLTNCRHIFHRCCLDRWMDHDQKTCPLCRTPFIPDDMQEAFNERLWAAAGIPDFYGEYSPITDFL
;
A
#
# COMPACT_ATOMS: atom_id res chain seq x y z
N MET A 1 -45.75 -30.52 -17.57
CA MET A 1 -45.24 -30.05 -16.27
C MET A 1 -44.38 -28.82 -16.51
N GLY A 2 -45.00 -27.64 -16.58
CA GLY A 2 -44.29 -26.37 -16.75
C GLY A 2 -43.90 -25.82 -15.39
N PHE A 3 -42.61 -25.61 -15.17
CA PHE A 3 -42.13 -24.87 -14.00
C PHE A 3 -42.23 -23.37 -14.29
N PRO A 4 -42.79 -22.54 -13.39
CA PRO A 4 -42.70 -21.10 -13.52
C PRO A 4 -41.31 -20.66 -13.03
N VAL A 5 -40.50 -20.13 -13.94
CA VAL A 5 -39.26 -19.42 -13.59
C VAL A 5 -39.68 -18.05 -13.07
N GLY A 6 -39.60 -17.89 -11.75
CA GLY A 6 -39.90 -16.63 -11.06
C GLY A 6 -38.85 -15.58 -11.37
N TYR A 7 -39.30 -14.41 -11.82
CA TYR A 7 -38.50 -13.25 -12.27
C TYR A 7 -37.82 -12.48 -11.12
N THR A 8 -37.34 -13.15 -10.06
CA THR A 8 -36.70 -12.50 -8.90
C THR A 8 -35.31 -11.93 -9.21
N GLU A 9 -34.75 -12.22 -10.38
CA GLU A 9 -33.38 -11.90 -10.79
C GLU A 9 -33.13 -10.42 -11.17
N VAL A 10 -34.16 -9.59 -11.37
CA VAL A 10 -33.97 -8.21 -11.89
C VAL A 10 -34.05 -7.13 -10.82
N PHE A 11 -34.72 -7.40 -9.70
CA PHE A 11 -34.79 -6.47 -8.55
C PHE A 11 -33.58 -6.60 -7.62
N LEU A 12 -33.07 -7.82 -7.43
CA LEU A 12 -31.86 -8.09 -6.65
C LEU A 12 -30.64 -7.28 -7.10
N PRO A 13 -30.26 -7.21 -8.40
CA PRO A 13 -29.07 -6.46 -8.81
C PRO A 13 -29.18 -4.97 -8.51
N LYS A 14 -30.35 -4.34 -8.69
CA LYS A 14 -30.54 -2.92 -8.38
C LYS A 14 -30.54 -2.65 -6.87
N LEU A 15 -31.18 -3.51 -6.09
CA LEU A 15 -31.19 -3.38 -4.62
C LEU A 15 -29.80 -3.60 -4.04
N ILE A 16 -29.05 -4.59 -4.55
CA ILE A 16 -27.67 -4.85 -4.16
C ILE A 16 -26.77 -3.66 -4.54
N LEU A 17 -26.87 -3.13 -5.76
CA LEU A 17 -26.11 -1.95 -6.18
C LEU A 17 -26.42 -0.72 -5.32
N ASN A 18 -27.70 -0.50 -5.01
CA ASN A 18 -28.12 0.59 -4.13
C ASN A 18 -27.60 0.40 -2.70
N LEU A 19 -27.65 -0.83 -2.16
CA LEU A 19 -27.09 -1.16 -0.84
C LEU A 19 -25.58 -0.90 -0.80
N LEU A 20 -24.83 -1.33 -1.82
CA LEU A 20 -23.38 -1.08 -1.92
C LEU A 20 -23.08 0.42 -2.04
N SER A 21 -23.88 1.16 -2.81
CA SER A 21 -23.75 2.61 -2.94
C SER A 21 -24.03 3.33 -1.60
N ILE A 22 -25.09 2.93 -0.88
CA ILE A 22 -25.43 3.47 0.44
C ILE A 22 -24.33 3.15 1.45
N LEU A 23 -23.80 1.92 1.46
CA LEU A 23 -22.69 1.53 2.34
C LEU A 23 -21.42 2.36 2.06
N GLY A 24 -21.10 2.60 0.78
CA GLY A 24 -20.01 3.50 0.38
C GLY A 24 -20.24 4.95 0.83
N PHE A 25 -21.47 5.45 0.70
CA PHE A 25 -21.83 6.79 1.13
C PHE A 25 -21.79 6.97 2.66
N ILE A 26 -22.30 5.99 3.42
CA ILE A 26 -22.21 5.95 4.88
C ILE A 26 -20.75 5.95 5.31
N ARG A 27 -19.91 5.11 4.70
CA ARG A 27 -18.47 5.09 4.94
C ARG A 27 -17.86 6.47 4.70
N LYS A 28 -18.15 7.12 3.56
CA LYS A 28 -17.66 8.47 3.21
C LYS A 28 -18.12 9.53 4.22
N ILE A 29 -19.39 9.52 4.63
CA ILE A 29 -19.93 10.43 5.64
C ILE A 29 -19.22 10.24 6.98
N LEU A 30 -19.18 9.00 7.48
CA LEU A 30 -18.56 8.71 8.77
C LEU A 30 -17.14 9.25 8.79
N LEU A 31 -16.36 9.01 7.75
CA LEU A 31 -14.94 9.37 7.72
C LEU A 31 -14.72 10.86 7.47
N THR A 32 -15.61 11.52 6.75
CA THR A 32 -15.65 12.99 6.64
C THR A 32 -15.96 13.63 7.99
N VAL A 33 -16.89 13.04 8.73
CA VAL A 33 -17.22 13.46 10.10
C VAL A 33 -16.02 13.21 11.00
N PHE A 34 -15.43 12.01 11.02
CA PHE A 34 -14.24 11.68 11.81
C PHE A 34 -13.05 12.62 11.52
N ARG A 35 -12.80 12.94 10.24
CA ARG A 35 -11.76 13.90 9.82
C ARG A 35 -12.07 15.34 10.29
N ARG A 36 -13.35 15.72 10.37
CA ARG A 36 -13.79 17.06 10.83
C ARG A 36 -13.93 17.18 12.35
N THR A 37 -14.25 16.11 13.03
CA THR A 37 -14.45 16.09 14.49
C THR A 37 -13.19 15.71 15.25
N GLY A 38 -12.08 15.39 14.56
CA GLY A 38 -10.82 15.02 15.19
C GLY A 38 -10.91 13.75 16.04
N LEU A 39 -11.90 12.90 15.77
CA LEU A 39 -12.23 11.73 16.60
C LEU A 39 -11.46 10.47 16.16
N SER A 40 -10.51 10.62 15.22
CA SER A 40 -9.52 9.58 14.91
C SER A 40 -8.71 9.18 16.14
N ASP A 41 -8.47 10.12 17.05
CA ASP A 41 -7.68 9.88 18.27
C ASP A 41 -8.46 9.07 19.32
N PHE A 42 -9.76 8.84 19.11
CA PHE A 42 -10.66 8.19 20.09
C PHE A 42 -11.18 6.82 19.64
N LEU A 43 -10.92 6.41 18.39
CA LEU A 43 -11.24 5.07 17.87
C LEU A 43 -10.02 4.16 17.75
N GLU A 44 -8.86 4.58 18.26
CA GLU A 44 -7.86 3.64 18.73
C GLU A 44 -8.52 2.90 19.92
N PRO A 45 -8.97 1.63 19.80
CA PRO A 45 -9.18 0.84 21.01
C PRO A 45 -7.86 0.88 21.78
N ASP A 46 -7.91 0.98 23.11
CA ASP A 46 -6.78 1.08 24.05
C ASP A 46 -5.72 -0.05 23.94
N ILE A 47 -5.17 -0.27 22.75
CA ILE A 47 -3.83 -0.80 22.57
C ILE A 47 -2.98 0.46 22.61
N VAL A 48 -2.49 0.79 23.80
CA VAL A 48 -1.43 1.77 24.00
C VAL A 48 -0.24 1.36 23.13
N TRP A 49 -0.19 1.87 21.90
CA TRP A 49 1.00 1.89 21.07
C TRP A 49 1.55 3.29 21.19
N PRO A 50 2.72 3.46 21.82
CA PRO A 50 3.18 4.74 22.32
C PRO A 50 3.25 5.77 21.18
N GLU A 51 2.53 6.87 21.34
CA GLU A 51 2.78 8.12 20.61
C GLU A 51 4.25 8.50 20.81
N ARG A 52 5.09 8.16 19.84
CA ARG A 52 6.48 8.60 19.83
C ARG A 52 6.56 9.96 19.18
N SER A 53 6.16 10.97 19.95
CA SER A 53 6.85 12.26 19.89
C SER A 53 8.33 12.03 20.17
N SER A 54 9.18 12.42 19.23
CA SER A 54 10.62 12.70 19.40
C SER A 54 11.39 11.83 20.42
N SER A 55 11.95 10.69 19.99
CA SER A 55 13.30 10.17 20.35
C SER A 55 13.43 8.65 20.16
N VAL A 56 14.16 8.20 19.13
CA VAL A 56 14.88 6.89 19.03
C VAL A 56 14.02 5.61 18.78
N PRO A 57 14.51 4.64 17.96
CA PRO A 57 13.68 3.76 17.11
C PRO A 57 13.65 2.27 17.53
N GLU A 58 12.44 1.71 17.58
CA GLU A 58 12.09 0.28 17.54
C GLU A 58 10.76 0.25 16.78
N SER A 59 10.47 -0.44 15.68
CA SER A 59 11.09 -1.52 14.93
C SER A 59 10.69 -1.32 13.46
N GLN A 60 11.17 -0.25 12.81
CA GLN A 60 10.96 -0.11 11.37
C GLN A 60 11.75 -1.21 10.69
N SER A 61 11.10 -2.02 9.86
CA SER A 61 11.82 -3.08 9.16
C SER A 61 12.87 -2.40 8.28
N VAL A 62 14.13 -2.82 8.43
CA VAL A 62 15.25 -2.30 7.61
C VAL A 62 14.91 -2.43 6.12
N SER A 63 14.13 -3.46 5.77
CA SER A 63 13.60 -3.66 4.43
C SER A 63 12.61 -2.57 3.99
N ALA A 64 11.71 -2.13 4.87
CA ALA A 64 10.74 -1.07 4.56
C ALA A 64 11.45 0.26 4.31
N MET A 65 12.46 0.61 5.11
CA MET A 65 13.22 1.85 4.91
C MET A 65 13.91 1.87 3.54
N LEU A 66 14.59 0.78 3.19
CA LEU A 66 15.28 0.67 1.89
C LEU A 66 14.31 0.73 0.70
N ILE A 67 13.12 0.14 0.81
CA ILE A 67 12.11 0.19 -0.25
C ILE A 67 11.47 1.59 -0.33
N GLN A 68 11.21 2.23 0.80
CA GLN A 68 10.63 3.58 0.87
C GLN A 68 11.53 4.63 0.20
N GLU A 69 12.85 4.49 0.29
CA GLU A 69 13.80 5.37 -0.42
C GLU A 69 13.71 5.24 -1.94
N MET A 70 13.37 4.05 -2.45
CA MET A 70 13.30 3.80 -3.89
C MET A 70 11.98 4.26 -4.52
N LEU A 71 10.94 4.50 -3.71
CA LEU A 71 9.62 4.89 -4.18
C LEU A 71 9.41 6.40 -4.02
N PRO A 72 9.36 7.20 -5.10
CA PRO A 72 9.19 8.64 -4.97
C PRO A 72 7.84 8.99 -4.34
N VAL A 73 7.87 9.97 -3.43
CA VAL A 73 6.67 10.63 -2.91
C VAL A 73 6.39 11.85 -3.78
N VAL A 74 5.19 11.94 -4.32
CA VAL A 74 4.73 13.07 -5.13
C VAL A 74 3.36 13.52 -4.62
N LYS A 75 2.97 14.77 -4.88
CA LYS A 75 1.60 15.20 -4.61
C LYS A 75 0.67 14.70 -5.71
N PHE A 76 -0.57 14.40 -5.35
CA PHE A 76 -1.57 13.96 -6.34
C PHE A 76 -1.85 15.03 -7.40
N SER A 77 -1.86 16.31 -7.03
CA SER A 77 -2.00 17.45 -7.96
C SER A 77 -0.91 17.49 -9.04
N ASP A 78 0.32 17.13 -8.70
CA ASP A 78 1.43 17.10 -9.67
C ASP A 78 1.25 15.97 -10.70
N VAL A 79 0.70 14.84 -10.28
CA VAL A 79 0.38 13.72 -11.18
C VAL A 79 -0.72 14.12 -12.16
N LEU A 80 -1.79 14.75 -11.67
CA LEU A 80 -2.87 15.28 -12.52
C LEU A 80 -2.36 16.31 -13.53
N ALA A 81 -1.45 17.19 -13.13
CA ALA A 81 -0.85 18.17 -14.04
C ALA A 81 0.01 17.52 -15.13
N SER A 82 0.66 16.39 -14.84
CA SER A 82 1.53 15.68 -15.77
C SER A 82 0.79 14.80 -16.80
N GLU A 83 -0.40 14.29 -16.46
CA GLU A 83 -1.15 13.35 -17.31
C GLU A 83 -2.19 14.03 -18.23
N GLY A 84 -2.35 15.37 -18.15
CA GLY A 84 -3.30 16.18 -18.94
C GLY A 84 -3.14 16.19 -20.48
N GLY A 85 -2.33 15.28 -21.04
CA GLY A 85 -2.13 15.10 -22.49
C GLY A 85 -2.43 13.70 -23.03
N GLY A 86 -2.66 12.68 -22.18
CA GLY A 86 -2.91 11.31 -22.61
C GLY A 86 -4.09 10.72 -21.85
N GLY A 87 -5.17 10.37 -22.56
CA GLY A 87 -6.51 10.06 -22.01
C GLY A 87 -6.67 8.82 -21.12
N VAL A 88 -5.78 8.59 -20.16
CA VAL A 88 -5.97 7.66 -19.05
C VAL A 88 -6.07 8.50 -17.78
N GLU A 89 -7.29 8.69 -17.29
CA GLU A 89 -7.52 9.36 -16.00
C GLU A 89 -6.86 8.54 -14.88
N PRO A 90 -6.05 9.16 -14.00
CA PRO A 90 -5.47 8.45 -12.87
C PRO A 90 -6.57 7.94 -11.93
N PRO A 91 -6.34 6.82 -11.22
CA PRO A 91 -7.30 6.32 -10.26
C PRO A 91 -7.55 7.36 -9.18
N GLU A 92 -8.83 7.68 -8.96
CA GLU A 92 -9.24 8.69 -7.98
C GLU A 92 -9.24 8.16 -6.53
N ILE A 93 -9.11 6.84 -6.32
CA ILE A 93 -9.29 6.19 -5.02
C ILE A 93 -8.07 5.33 -4.66
N CYS A 94 -7.57 5.45 -3.43
CA CYS A 94 -6.56 4.56 -2.88
C CYS A 94 -7.18 3.20 -2.52
N ALA A 95 -6.68 2.11 -3.11
CA ALA A 95 -7.25 0.78 -2.89
C ALA A 95 -6.99 0.16 -1.50
N VAL A 96 -6.09 0.75 -0.70
CA VAL A 96 -5.78 0.25 0.65
C VAL A 96 -6.79 0.80 1.66
N CYS A 97 -7.01 2.11 1.63
CA CYS A 97 -7.90 2.79 2.56
C CYS A 97 -9.29 3.04 1.97
N LEU A 98 -9.47 2.86 0.66
CA LEU A 98 -10.72 3.08 -0.09
C LEU A 98 -11.21 4.54 -0.03
N TYR A 99 -10.28 5.50 -0.02
CA TYR A 99 -10.58 6.94 -0.02
C TYR A 99 -10.12 7.62 -1.30
N ASP A 100 -10.84 8.68 -1.66
CA ASP A 100 -10.46 9.57 -2.75
C ASP A 100 -9.11 10.24 -2.47
N PHE A 101 -8.31 10.49 -3.51
CA PHE A 101 -7.12 11.31 -3.42
C PHE A 101 -7.50 12.80 -3.46
N GLU A 102 -7.03 13.56 -2.49
CA GLU A 102 -7.15 15.02 -2.49
C GLU A 102 -5.89 15.65 -3.12
N GLY A 103 -6.03 16.81 -3.78
CA GLY A 103 -4.96 17.39 -4.61
C GLY A 103 -3.62 17.62 -3.90
N ASP A 104 -3.63 17.93 -2.61
CA ASP A 104 -2.41 18.14 -1.82
C ASP A 104 -1.90 16.89 -1.08
N GLU A 105 -2.60 15.76 -1.17
CA GLU A 105 -2.19 14.53 -0.49
C GLU A 105 -0.92 13.93 -1.11
N GLU A 106 -0.02 13.48 -0.23
CA GLU A 106 1.20 12.77 -0.62
C GLU A 106 0.87 11.33 -1.02
N ILE A 107 1.26 10.97 -2.23
CA ILE A 107 1.05 9.65 -2.81
C ILE A 107 2.37 9.01 -3.21
N ARG A 108 2.38 7.68 -3.26
CA ARG A 108 3.43 6.88 -3.87
C ARG A 108 2.87 6.19 -5.10
N ARG A 109 3.53 6.40 -6.24
CA ARG A 109 3.29 5.67 -7.48
C ARG A 109 4.35 4.60 -7.63
N LEU A 110 3.93 3.34 -7.70
CA LEU A 110 4.86 2.22 -7.90
C LEU A 110 5.45 2.27 -9.31
N THR A 111 6.77 2.21 -9.44
CA THR A 111 7.47 2.26 -10.73
C THR A 111 7.18 1.04 -11.60
N ASN A 112 7.06 -0.15 -10.99
CA ASN A 112 6.92 -1.42 -11.71
C ASN A 112 5.51 -1.63 -12.30
N CYS A 113 4.46 -1.21 -11.58
CA CYS A 113 3.07 -1.47 -11.98
C CYS A 113 2.20 -0.22 -12.07
N ARG A 114 2.75 0.98 -11.80
CA ARG A 114 2.10 2.30 -11.91
C ARG A 114 0.88 2.52 -11.01
N HIS A 115 0.57 1.61 -10.10
CA HIS A 115 -0.49 1.78 -9.11
C HIS A 115 -0.13 2.88 -8.10
N ILE A 116 -1.16 3.63 -7.69
CA ILE A 116 -1.04 4.81 -6.84
C ILE A 116 -1.71 4.52 -5.48
N PHE A 117 -1.05 4.93 -4.40
CA PHE A 117 -1.55 4.80 -3.03
C PHE A 117 -1.15 6.03 -2.20
N HIS A 118 -1.87 6.34 -1.13
CA HIS A 118 -1.40 7.33 -0.15
C HIS A 118 -0.06 6.88 0.42
N ARG A 119 0.85 7.83 0.64
CA ARG A 119 2.14 7.58 1.27
C ARG A 119 1.98 6.77 2.56
N CYS A 120 1.13 7.23 3.48
CA CYS A 120 0.89 6.57 4.76
C CYS A 120 0.34 5.14 4.61
N CYS A 121 -0.51 4.90 3.61
CA CYS A 121 -1.10 3.58 3.38
C CYS A 121 -0.08 2.57 2.86
N LEU A 122 0.78 2.99 1.93
CA LEU A 122 1.81 2.12 1.38
C LEU A 122 2.98 1.94 2.37
N ASP A 123 3.33 2.98 3.13
CA ASP A 123 4.38 2.91 4.17
C ASP A 123 4.00 1.88 5.23
N ARG A 124 2.79 1.96 5.78
CA ARG A 124 2.29 0.98 6.75
C ARG A 124 2.23 -0.44 6.17
N TRP A 125 1.89 -0.58 4.90
CA TRP A 125 1.90 -1.89 4.22
C TRP A 125 3.32 -2.49 4.21
N MET A 126 4.33 -1.68 3.89
CA MET A 126 5.74 -2.09 3.90
C MET A 126 6.26 -2.39 5.31
N ASP A 127 5.81 -1.63 6.32
CA ASP A 127 6.18 -1.83 7.72
C ASP A 127 5.70 -3.20 8.25
N HIS A 128 4.63 -3.77 7.68
CA HIS A 128 4.15 -5.14 7.94
C HIS A 128 4.83 -6.22 7.07
N ASP A 129 6.08 -5.98 6.67
CA ASP A 129 6.93 -6.86 5.86
C ASP A 129 6.36 -7.25 4.49
N GLN A 130 5.37 -6.51 3.99
CA GLN A 130 4.81 -6.74 2.65
C GLN A 130 5.66 -6.01 1.61
N LYS A 131 6.26 -6.77 0.69
CA LYS A 131 7.14 -6.24 -0.39
C LYS A 131 6.48 -6.26 -1.77
N THR A 132 5.15 -6.30 -1.83
CA THR A 132 4.38 -6.44 -3.06
C THR A 132 3.25 -5.43 -3.16
N CYS A 133 2.85 -5.09 -4.38
CA CYS A 133 1.74 -4.20 -4.65
C CYS A 133 0.42 -4.75 -4.04
N PRO A 134 -0.34 -3.96 -3.24
CA PRO A 134 -1.63 -4.38 -2.70
C PRO A 134 -2.67 -4.77 -3.76
N LEU A 135 -2.57 -4.21 -4.96
CA LEU A 135 -3.53 -4.44 -6.05
C LEU A 135 -3.16 -5.64 -6.93
N CYS A 136 -1.92 -5.73 -7.39
CA CYS A 136 -1.51 -6.69 -8.41
C CYS A 136 -0.43 -7.67 -7.95
N ARG A 137 0.03 -7.56 -6.70
CA ARG A 137 1.08 -8.41 -6.08
C ARG A 137 2.44 -8.39 -6.79
N THR A 138 2.64 -7.52 -7.78
CA THR A 138 3.95 -7.27 -8.37
C THR A 138 4.93 -6.85 -7.26
N PRO A 139 6.12 -7.46 -7.17
CA PRO A 139 7.10 -7.08 -6.17
C PRO A 139 7.57 -5.65 -6.37
N PHE A 140 7.90 -4.96 -5.27
CA PHE A 140 8.48 -3.61 -5.33
C PHE A 140 9.89 -3.64 -5.93
N ILE A 141 10.57 -4.78 -5.81
CA ILE A 141 11.94 -4.99 -6.27
C ILE A 141 11.88 -5.97 -7.44
N PRO A 142 12.39 -5.59 -8.62
CA PRO A 142 12.57 -6.50 -9.74
C PRO A 142 13.49 -7.68 -9.40
N ASP A 143 13.24 -8.84 -10.00
CA ASP A 143 14.02 -10.06 -9.71
C ASP A 143 15.52 -9.87 -9.98
N ASP A 144 15.90 -9.09 -11.00
CA ASP A 144 17.29 -8.77 -11.34
C ASP A 144 18.00 -7.87 -10.32
N MET A 145 17.24 -7.12 -9.51
CA MET A 145 17.76 -6.28 -8.44
C MET A 145 17.69 -6.94 -7.06
N GLN A 146 17.12 -8.14 -6.96
CA GLN A 146 16.83 -8.80 -5.69
C GLN A 146 18.12 -9.14 -4.92
N GLU A 147 19.18 -9.59 -5.61
CA GLU A 147 20.48 -9.91 -4.98
C GLU A 147 21.13 -8.68 -4.36
N ALA A 148 21.23 -7.58 -5.12
CA ALA A 148 21.79 -6.32 -4.64
C ALA A 148 20.98 -5.72 -3.48
N PHE A 149 19.65 -5.87 -3.51
CA PHE A 149 18.80 -5.48 -2.39
C PHE A 149 19.05 -6.34 -1.16
N ASN A 150 19.13 -7.66 -1.32
CA ASN A 150 19.42 -8.57 -0.21
C ASN A 150 20.77 -8.24 0.42
N GLU A 151 21.82 -8.03 -0.37
CA GLU A 151 23.15 -7.62 0.11
C GLU A 151 23.07 -6.35 0.97
N ARG A 152 22.37 -5.32 0.48
CA ARG A 152 22.13 -4.08 1.25
C ARG A 152 21.33 -4.32 2.53
N LEU A 153 20.34 -5.20 2.49
CA LEU A 153 19.54 -5.58 3.65
C LEU A 153 20.41 -6.26 4.72
N TRP A 154 21.23 -7.24 4.33
CA TRP A 154 22.14 -7.95 5.23
C TRP A 154 23.16 -7.01 5.87
N ALA A 155 23.75 -6.11 5.08
CA ALA A 155 24.68 -5.09 5.56
C ALA A 155 24.02 -4.15 6.57
N ALA A 156 22.80 -3.68 6.29
CA ALA A 156 22.06 -2.77 7.17
C ALA A 156 21.51 -3.48 8.43
N ALA A 157 21.27 -4.79 8.37
CA ALA A 157 20.87 -5.60 9.52
C ALA A 157 22.03 -5.93 10.48
N GLY A 158 23.28 -5.61 10.12
CA GLY A 158 24.46 -5.84 10.95
C GLY A 158 24.77 -7.33 11.19
N ILE A 159 24.33 -8.21 10.27
CA ILE A 159 24.65 -9.64 10.34
C ILE A 159 26.07 -9.81 9.81
N PRO A 160 27.03 -10.33 10.59
CA PRO A 160 28.41 -10.49 10.15
C PRO A 160 28.49 -11.39 8.92
N ASP A 161 29.29 -11.00 7.93
CA ASP A 161 29.59 -11.75 6.71
C ASP A 161 30.18 -13.14 7.03
N PHE A 162 29.34 -14.13 7.29
CA PHE A 162 29.73 -15.53 7.44
C PHE A 162 29.39 -16.33 6.18
N TYR A 163 29.68 -15.76 5.01
CA TYR A 163 29.60 -16.45 3.70
C TYR A 163 30.94 -16.41 2.95
N GLY A 164 32.05 -16.45 3.70
CA GLY A 164 33.42 -16.47 3.16
C GLY A 164 34.06 -17.86 3.02
N GLU A 165 33.44 -18.95 3.48
CA GLU A 165 34.04 -20.30 3.43
C GLU A 165 33.12 -21.32 2.76
N TYR A 166 32.95 -21.19 1.45
CA TYR A 166 32.86 -22.38 0.59
C TYR A 166 33.99 -22.27 -0.43
N SER A 167 35.21 -22.53 0.04
CA SER A 167 36.31 -22.85 -0.86
C SER A 167 35.89 -24.05 -1.71
N PRO A 168 36.06 -24.01 -3.04
CA PRO A 168 35.95 -25.22 -3.83
C PRO A 168 37.05 -26.16 -3.35
N ILE A 169 36.69 -27.33 -2.84
CA ILE A 169 37.63 -28.44 -2.67
C ILE A 169 38.03 -28.84 -4.09
N THR A 170 39.05 -28.18 -4.62
CA THR A 170 39.87 -28.74 -5.70
C THR A 170 40.80 -29.74 -5.03
N ASP A 171 40.29 -30.96 -4.81
CA ASP A 171 41.15 -32.11 -4.58
C ASP A 171 41.91 -32.39 -5.89
N PHE A 172 43.12 -31.85 -5.96
CA PHE A 172 44.19 -32.47 -6.73
C PHE A 172 44.75 -33.60 -5.88
N LEU A 173 44.52 -34.85 -6.29
CA LEU A 173 45.51 -35.92 -6.38
C LEU A 173 45.01 -37.01 -7.33
#